data_AF-A0A1D1XWK1-F1
#
_entry.id   AF-A0A1D1XWK1-F1
#
_cell.length_a   1.000
_cell.length_b   1.000
_cell.length_c   1.000
_cell.angle_alpha   90.00
_cell.angle_beta   90.00
_cell.angle_gamma   90.00
#
_symmetry.space_group_name_H-M   'P 1'
#
loop_
_entity.id
_entity.type
_entity.pdbx_description
1 polymer ?
#
loop_
_entity_poly.entity_id
_entity_poly.type
_entity_poly.pdbx_seq_one_letter_code
_entity_poly.pdbx_strand_id
1 'polypeptide(L)'
;AVNAVVAGPDGLVFTGSADGTVKVWRREAQGRRRTRHVPVRTLLQQESAVTSLALSPAAGVVYCGSSDGLVNFWGREMAHGGVLRGHKLAVLCLAAAGALVMSGSADKNICVWRREEGGAHSCLSVLHGHAGPVKCLAAGRLDDGGGGEHSDDPRWVVYSGSLDKSVKVWRVSELPTPDYLFPPPPAPIPFEPHHQEESSASGNSTAGGGHHAMYR
;
A
#
# COMPACT_ATOMS: atom_id res chain seq x y z
N ALA A 1 16.76 22.73 3.34
CA ALA A 1 16.38 22.59 1.92
C ALA A 1 14.89 22.27 1.83
N VAL A 2 14.18 22.77 0.81
CA VAL A 2 12.81 22.34 0.53
C VAL A 2 12.88 21.10 -0.35
N ASN A 3 12.34 19.99 0.12
CA ASN A 3 12.43 18.70 -0.55
C ASN A 3 11.21 18.42 -1.44
N ALA A 4 10.06 18.98 -1.08
CA ALA A 4 8.80 18.73 -1.78
C ALA A 4 7.91 19.97 -1.80
N VAL A 5 7.13 20.09 -2.87
CA VAL A 5 6.11 21.12 -3.04
C VAL A 5 4.91 20.53 -3.76
N VAL A 6 3.70 20.91 -3.35
CA VAL A 6 2.46 20.56 -4.06
C VAL A 6 1.52 21.76 -4.09
N ALA A 7 0.92 22.01 -5.26
CA ALA A 7 -0.11 23.03 -5.42
C ALA A 7 -1.47 22.45 -5.07
N GLY A 8 -2.27 23.22 -4.35
CA GLY A 8 -3.64 22.89 -3.97
C GLY A 8 -4.67 23.86 -4.54
N PRO A 9 -5.95 23.64 -4.20
CA PRO A 9 -7.03 24.53 -4.63
C PRO A 9 -6.84 25.95 -4.07
N ASP A 10 -7.52 26.91 -4.68
CA ASP A 10 -7.58 28.31 -4.24
C ASP A 10 -6.22 29.01 -4.10
N GLY A 11 -5.24 28.57 -4.88
CA GLY A 11 -3.88 29.12 -4.86
C GLY A 11 -3.09 28.77 -3.60
N LEU A 12 -3.49 27.73 -2.87
CA LEU A 12 -2.70 27.18 -1.79
C LEU A 12 -1.49 26.41 -2.33
N VAL A 13 -0.38 26.49 -1.61
CA VAL A 13 0.84 25.71 -1.88
C VAL A 13 1.32 25.12 -0.56
N PHE A 14 1.70 23.85 -0.58
CA PHE A 14 2.26 23.15 0.56
C PHE A 14 3.72 22.84 0.29
N THR A 15 4.59 23.09 1.27
CA THR A 15 6.03 22.82 1.16
C THR A 15 6.50 21.92 2.28
N GLY A 16 7.28 20.90 1.95
CA GLY A 16 7.93 19.99 2.88
C GLY A 16 9.43 20.22 2.89
N SER A 17 10.01 20.41 4.07
CA SER A 17 11.40 20.80 4.24
C SER A 17 12.20 19.76 5.03
N ALA A 18 13.52 19.77 4.81
CA ALA A 18 14.49 18.98 5.56
C ALA A 18 14.56 19.37 7.05
N ASP A 19 14.04 20.54 7.42
CA ASP A 19 13.88 20.98 8.82
C ASP A 19 12.67 20.33 9.53
N GLY A 20 12.02 19.36 8.88
CA GLY A 20 10.87 18.65 9.42
C GLY A 20 9.57 19.45 9.42
N THR A 21 9.50 20.58 8.71
CA THR A 21 8.27 21.37 8.62
C THR A 21 7.46 21.10 7.36
N VAL A 22 6.13 21.09 7.54
CA VAL A 22 5.15 21.29 6.46
C VAL A 22 4.54 22.66 6.63
N LYS A 23 4.68 23.52 5.63
CA LYS A 23 4.15 24.89 5.64
C LYS A 23 3.15 25.10 4.51
N VAL A 24 2.16 25.94 4.77
CA VAL A 24 1.12 26.35 3.83
C VAL A 24 1.35 27.79 3.43
N TRP A 25 1.22 28.05 2.14
CA TRP A 25 1.34 29.35 1.54
C TRP A 25 0.08 29.65 0.73
N ARG A 26 -0.31 30.92 0.63
CA ARG A 26 -1.41 31.36 -0.22
C ARG A 26 -0.90 32.30 -1.28
N ARG A 27 -1.32 32.08 -2.52
CA ARG A 27 -1.08 32.96 -3.64
C ARG A 27 -1.93 34.22 -3.50
N GLU A 28 -1.28 35.36 -3.33
CA GLU A 28 -1.89 36.68 -3.40
C GLU A 28 -1.54 37.35 -4.74
N ALA A 29 -2.56 37.84 -5.44
CA ALA A 29 -2.39 38.64 -6.64
C ALA A 29 -2.22 40.11 -6.26
N GLN A 30 -1.02 40.67 -6.48
CA GLN A 30 -0.77 42.08 -6.28
C GLN A 30 -0.78 42.78 -7.65
N GLY A 31 -1.97 43.22 -8.07
CA GLY A 31 -2.18 43.90 -9.35
C GLY A 31 -1.84 43.03 -10.58
N ARG A 32 -1.60 43.69 -11.73
CA ARG A 32 -1.49 43.02 -13.06
C ARG A 32 -0.20 42.24 -13.31
N ARG A 33 0.84 42.31 -12.46
CA ARG A 33 2.19 41.77 -12.79
C ARG A 33 3.01 41.15 -11.66
N ARG A 34 2.51 41.09 -10.40
CA ARG A 34 3.25 40.44 -9.30
C ARG A 34 2.37 39.44 -8.56
N THR A 35 2.80 38.19 -8.57
CA THR A 35 2.23 37.12 -7.76
C THR A 35 3.19 36.84 -6.61
N ARG A 36 2.70 36.90 -5.38
CA ARG A 36 3.47 36.54 -4.18
C ARG A 36 2.77 35.41 -3.44
N HIS A 37 3.54 34.51 -2.86
CA HIS A 37 3.02 33.53 -1.91
C HIS A 37 3.34 34.00 -0.50
N VAL A 38 2.31 34.10 0.35
CA VAL A 38 2.45 34.49 1.76
C VAL A 38 2.28 33.27 2.65
N PRO A 39 3.07 33.12 3.72
CA PRO A 39 2.90 32.03 4.66
C PRO A 39 1.57 32.19 5.39
N VAL A 40 0.80 31.10 5.47
CA VAL A 40 -0.52 31.08 6.13
C VAL A 40 -0.44 30.31 7.44
N ARG A 41 0.18 29.13 7.43
CA ARG A 41 0.17 28.21 8.56
C ARG A 41 1.34 27.22 8.48
N THR A 42 1.83 26.76 9.62
CA THR A 42 2.67 25.56 9.74
C THR A 42 1.80 24.39 10.17
N LEU A 43 1.76 23.32 9.38
CA LEU A 43 0.96 22.12 9.65
C LEU A 43 1.69 21.06 10.48
N LEU A 44 3.01 20.99 10.32
CA LEU A 44 3.87 20.02 10.98
C LEU A 44 5.17 20.71 11.40
N GLN A 45 5.66 20.33 12.57
CA GLN A 45 7.01 20.61 13.04
C GLN A 45 7.49 19.39 13.81
N GLN A 46 8.53 18.73 13.31
CA GLN A 46 9.13 17.53 13.89
C GLN A 46 10.63 17.49 13.59
N GLU A 47 11.36 16.55 14.17
CA GLU A 47 12.80 16.38 13.92
C GLU A 47 13.07 15.71 12.57
N SER A 48 12.23 14.74 12.19
CA SER A 48 12.38 14.00 10.93
C SER A 48 12.11 14.88 9.72
N ALA A 49 13.03 14.84 8.75
CA ALA A 49 12.90 15.57 7.50
C ALA A 49 11.62 15.18 6.74
N VAL A 50 10.92 16.17 6.19
CA VAL A 50 9.85 15.93 5.23
C VAL A 50 10.48 15.70 3.87
N THR A 51 10.20 14.55 3.26
CA THR A 51 10.86 14.07 2.04
C THR A 51 9.95 14.10 0.83
N SER A 52 8.63 14.06 1.03
CA SER A 52 7.65 14.00 -0.05
C SER A 52 6.30 14.58 0.36
N LEU A 53 5.56 15.11 -0.60
CA LEU A 53 4.19 15.58 -0.43
C LEU A 53 3.32 15.03 -1.56
N ALA A 54 2.05 14.78 -1.26
CA ALA A 54 1.01 14.54 -2.25
C ALA A 54 -0.29 15.22 -1.82
N LEU A 55 -1.11 15.57 -2.80
CA LEU A 55 -2.46 16.11 -2.58
C LEU A 55 -3.44 15.17 -3.29
N SER A 56 -4.50 14.77 -2.60
CA SER A 56 -5.70 14.24 -3.25
C SER A 56 -6.69 15.40 -3.45
N PRO A 57 -6.87 15.91 -4.68
CA PRO A 57 -7.80 17.00 -4.93
C PRO A 57 -9.25 16.61 -4.66
N ALA A 58 -9.62 15.37 -5.01
CA ALA A 58 -10.96 14.84 -4.81
C ALA A 58 -11.32 14.75 -3.31
N ALA A 59 -10.39 14.30 -2.47
CA ALA A 59 -10.62 14.18 -1.04
C ALA A 59 -10.30 15.47 -0.25
N GLY A 60 -9.60 16.43 -0.87
CA GLY A 60 -9.08 17.62 -0.19
C GLY A 60 -8.08 17.28 0.92
N VAL A 61 -7.26 16.24 0.72
CA VAL A 61 -6.32 15.73 1.73
C VAL A 61 -4.88 15.94 1.28
N VAL A 62 -4.05 16.47 2.16
CA VAL A 62 -2.60 16.59 1.97
C VAL A 62 -1.91 15.47 2.73
N TYR A 63 -0.94 14.82 2.09
CA TYR A 63 -0.11 13.76 2.66
C TYR A 63 1.36 14.20 2.68
N CYS A 64 2.08 13.78 3.72
CA CYS A 64 3.47 14.11 3.95
C CYS A 64 4.24 12.87 4.39
N GLY A 65 5.21 12.46 3.58
CA GLY A 65 6.14 11.38 3.92
C GLY A 65 7.39 11.95 4.60
N SER A 66 7.91 11.24 5.59
CA SER A 66 9.09 11.64 6.36
C SER A 66 10.22 10.60 6.33
N SER A 67 11.41 11.06 6.73
CA SER A 67 12.64 10.24 6.79
C SER A 67 12.59 9.09 7.81
N ASP A 68 11.65 9.12 8.75
CA ASP A 68 11.38 8.05 9.73
C ASP A 68 10.40 6.98 9.21
N GLY A 69 9.92 7.10 7.97
CA GLY A 69 9.01 6.12 7.36
C GLY A 69 7.53 6.35 7.67
N LEU A 70 7.18 7.44 8.33
CA LEU A 70 5.78 7.81 8.58
C LEU A 70 5.17 8.60 7.42
N VAL A 71 3.85 8.50 7.28
CA VAL A 71 3.06 9.38 6.41
C VAL A 71 2.02 10.11 7.24
N ASN A 72 2.20 11.41 7.45
CA ASN A 72 1.22 12.27 8.10
C ASN A 72 0.19 12.75 7.08
N PHE A 73 -1.05 13.01 7.51
CA PHE A 73 -2.04 13.62 6.64
C PHE A 73 -2.92 14.68 7.32
N TRP A 74 -3.44 15.58 6.50
CA TRP A 74 -4.37 16.64 6.93
C TRP A 74 -5.60 16.63 6.02
N GLY A 75 -6.77 16.58 6.65
CA GLY A 75 -8.05 16.60 5.96
C GLY A 75 -8.50 18.01 5.58
N ARG A 76 -9.82 18.17 5.40
CA ARG A 76 -10.45 19.48 5.21
C ARG A 76 -10.03 20.45 6.31
N GLU A 77 -9.92 21.73 5.94
CA GLU A 77 -9.49 22.82 6.84
C GLU A 77 -8.08 22.62 7.44
N MET A 78 -7.29 21.72 6.85
CA MET A 78 -5.92 21.42 7.29
C MET A 78 -5.86 20.88 8.72
N ALA A 79 -6.91 20.21 9.19
CA ALA A 79 -6.91 19.49 10.46
C ALA A 79 -6.06 18.21 10.34
N HIS A 80 -5.20 17.96 11.33
CA HIS A 80 -4.37 16.75 11.33
C HIS A 80 -5.25 15.51 11.52
N GLY A 81 -5.21 14.61 10.55
CA GLY A 81 -6.08 13.42 10.53
C GLY A 81 -5.42 12.17 11.09
N GLY A 82 -4.09 12.20 11.28
CA GLY A 82 -3.32 11.11 11.86
C GLY A 82 -2.11 10.71 11.02
N VAL A 83 -1.63 9.49 11.25
CA VAL A 83 -0.39 8.96 10.72
C VAL A 83 -0.61 7.56 10.15
N LEU A 84 -0.15 7.33 8.92
CA LEU A 84 -0.10 6.01 8.29
C LEU A 84 1.25 5.37 8.59
N ARG A 85 1.19 4.14 9.09
CA ARG A 85 2.35 3.33 9.46
C ARG A 85 2.39 2.12 8.52
N GLY A 86 3.46 2.02 7.73
CA GLY A 86 3.64 0.91 6.78
C GLY A 86 5.10 0.69 6.41
N HIS A 87 5.91 1.74 6.41
CA HIS A 87 7.32 1.66 6.08
C HIS A 87 8.24 1.54 7.29
N LYS A 88 9.35 0.83 7.10
CA LYS A 88 10.42 0.68 8.10
C LYS A 88 11.54 1.70 7.91
N LEU A 89 11.62 2.30 6.72
CA LEU A 89 12.63 3.28 6.34
C LEU A 89 11.96 4.49 5.66
N ALA A 90 12.75 5.54 5.43
CA ALA A 90 12.31 6.80 4.85
C ALA A 90 11.33 6.63 3.68
N VAL A 91 10.20 7.35 3.76
CA VAL A 91 9.31 7.52 2.61
C VAL A 91 10.03 8.45 1.63
N LEU A 92 10.14 8.06 0.36
CA LEU A 92 10.90 8.81 -0.64
C LEU A 92 10.00 9.47 -1.69
N CYS A 93 8.79 8.95 -1.88
CA CYS A 93 7.82 9.49 -2.81
C CYS A 93 6.39 9.16 -2.35
N LEU A 94 5.46 10.01 -2.76
CA LEU A 94 4.02 9.84 -2.54
C LEU A 94 3.28 10.09 -3.85
N ALA A 95 2.18 9.38 -4.03
CA ALA A 95 1.18 9.65 -5.07
C ALA A 95 -0.23 9.48 -4.47
N ALA A 96 -1.20 10.23 -4.99
CA ALA A 96 -2.60 10.09 -4.62
C ALA A 96 -3.45 9.98 -5.88
N ALA A 97 -4.45 9.11 -5.86
CA ALA A 97 -5.29 8.82 -7.01
C ALA A 97 -6.68 8.39 -6.52
N GLY A 98 -7.72 9.19 -6.78
CA GLY A 98 -9.05 8.98 -6.22
C GLY A 98 -9.03 8.91 -4.69
N ALA A 99 -9.56 7.82 -4.13
CA ALA A 99 -9.51 7.53 -2.69
C ALA A 99 -8.18 6.91 -2.24
N LEU A 100 -7.25 6.60 -3.15
CA LEU A 100 -5.99 5.96 -2.83
C LEU A 100 -4.87 6.96 -2.50
N VAL A 101 -4.02 6.56 -1.56
CA VAL A 101 -2.70 7.13 -1.34
C VAL A 101 -1.67 6.01 -1.40
N MET A 102 -0.53 6.31 -2.03
CA MET A 102 0.56 5.37 -2.25
C MET A 102 1.86 6.01 -1.81
N SER A 103 2.70 5.25 -1.10
CA SER A 103 4.03 5.70 -0.70
C SER A 103 5.08 4.70 -1.13
N GLY A 104 6.17 5.19 -1.73
CA GLY A 104 7.36 4.40 -2.04
C GLY A 104 8.49 4.74 -1.07
N SER A 105 9.24 3.73 -0.64
CA SER A 105 10.23 3.88 0.44
C SER A 105 11.61 3.32 0.10
N ALA A 106 12.59 3.75 0.89
CA ALA A 106 13.90 3.15 0.98
C ALA A 106 13.86 1.67 1.41
N ASP A 107 12.77 1.20 2.03
CA ASP A 107 12.55 -0.22 2.36
C ASP A 107 12.17 -1.10 1.16
N LYS A 108 12.17 -0.51 -0.05
CA LYS A 108 11.93 -1.17 -1.36
C LYS A 108 10.47 -1.51 -1.63
N ASN A 109 9.56 -1.22 -0.70
CA ASN A 109 8.15 -1.51 -0.87
C ASN A 109 7.36 -0.27 -1.26
N ILE A 110 6.14 -0.53 -1.73
CA ILE A 110 5.12 0.50 -1.93
C ILE A 110 3.93 0.13 -1.03
N CYS A 111 3.54 1.00 -0.13
CA CYS A 111 2.32 0.82 0.64
C CYS A 111 1.16 1.55 -0.05
N VAL A 112 -0.01 0.90 -0.07
CA VAL A 112 -1.24 1.42 -0.68
C VAL A 112 -2.32 1.47 0.38
N TRP A 113 -2.88 2.66 0.61
CA TRP A 113 -4.01 2.84 1.50
C TRP A 113 -5.20 3.42 0.76
N ARG A 114 -6.39 3.05 1.22
CA ARG A 114 -7.65 3.67 0.83
C ARG A 114 -8.11 4.60 1.93
N ARG A 115 -8.59 5.77 1.55
CA ARG A 115 -9.31 6.67 2.46
C ARG A 115 -10.79 6.31 2.42
N GLU A 116 -11.37 6.00 3.57
CA GLU A 116 -12.79 5.72 3.73
C GLU A 116 -13.60 7.02 3.86
N GLU A 117 -14.93 6.94 3.73
CA GLU A 117 -15.84 8.10 3.84
C GLU A 117 -15.65 8.87 5.16
N GLY A 118 -15.52 8.13 6.28
CA GLY A 118 -15.24 8.68 7.61
C GLY A 118 -13.85 9.29 7.80
N GLY A 119 -13.00 9.26 6.78
CA GLY A 119 -11.69 9.91 6.77
C GLY A 119 -10.54 9.15 7.39
N ALA A 120 -10.81 7.95 7.91
CA ALA A 120 -9.78 6.98 8.24
C ALA A 120 -9.16 6.38 6.98
N HIS A 121 -7.99 5.76 7.14
CA HIS A 121 -7.30 5.04 6.09
C HIS A 121 -7.16 3.56 6.44
N SER A 122 -7.48 2.70 5.48
CA SER A 122 -7.26 1.25 5.56
C SER A 122 -6.09 0.88 4.66
N CYS A 123 -5.18 0.03 5.14
CA CYS A 123 -4.10 -0.49 4.30
C CYS A 123 -4.67 -1.56 3.37
N LEU A 124 -4.65 -1.30 2.07
CA LEU A 124 -5.14 -2.26 1.07
C LEU A 124 -4.09 -3.30 0.72
N SER A 125 -2.85 -2.85 0.52
CA SER A 125 -1.79 -3.72 0.04
C SER A 125 -0.41 -3.14 0.29
N VAL A 126 0.58 -4.03 0.27
CA VAL A 126 1.99 -3.69 0.19
C VAL A 126 2.54 -4.37 -1.06
N LEU A 127 2.95 -3.55 -2.03
CA LEU A 127 3.46 -4.02 -3.31
C LEU A 127 4.94 -4.34 -3.15
N HIS A 128 5.26 -5.63 -3.31
CA HIS A 128 6.61 -6.17 -3.23
C HIS A 128 7.14 -6.46 -4.63
N GLY A 129 8.46 -6.33 -4.82
CA GLY A 129 9.12 -6.80 -6.03
C GLY A 129 10.29 -5.94 -6.50
N HIS A 130 10.46 -4.73 -5.97
CA HIS A 130 11.69 -3.97 -6.18
C HIS A 130 12.84 -4.52 -5.32
N ALA A 131 14.05 -4.52 -5.87
CA ALA A 131 15.26 -4.93 -5.17
C ALA A 131 15.99 -3.75 -4.52
N GLY A 132 15.54 -2.53 -4.77
CA GLY A 132 16.13 -1.28 -4.30
C GLY A 132 15.09 -0.20 -3.95
N PRO A 133 15.53 0.92 -3.34
CA PRO A 133 14.66 2.03 -2.95
C PRO A 133 13.74 2.53 -4.05
N VAL A 134 12.45 2.67 -3.74
CA VAL A 134 11.46 3.24 -4.66
C VAL A 134 11.54 4.76 -4.59
N LYS A 135 11.88 5.41 -5.70
CA LYS A 135 12.26 6.84 -5.73
C LYS A 135 11.19 7.75 -6.30
N CYS A 136 10.28 7.23 -7.12
CA CYS A 136 9.17 7.98 -7.69
C CYS A 136 7.96 7.08 -7.93
N LEU A 137 6.78 7.68 -7.85
CA LEU A 137 5.50 7.07 -8.18
C LEU A 137 4.74 8.01 -9.11
N ALA A 138 4.06 7.44 -10.10
CA ALA A 138 3.08 8.14 -10.93
C ALA A 138 1.85 7.27 -11.06
N ALA A 139 0.66 7.86 -11.00
CA ALA A 139 -0.60 7.15 -11.13
C ALA A 139 -1.47 7.78 -12.22
N GLY A 140 -2.15 6.95 -12.99
CA GLY A 140 -3.09 7.37 -14.03
C GLY A 140 -4.36 6.52 -13.96
N ARG A 141 -5.50 7.13 -14.29
CA ARG A 141 -6.79 6.43 -14.34
C ARG A 141 -6.78 5.46 -15.52
N LEU A 142 -7.23 4.23 -15.29
CA LEU A 142 -7.63 3.33 -16.36
C LEU A 142 -9.06 3.66 -16.72
N ASP A 143 -9.26 4.26 -17.88
CA ASP A 143 -10.57 4.29 -18.52
C ASP A 143 -10.70 2.98 -19.29
N ASP A 144 -11.48 2.05 -18.75
CA ASP A 144 -11.88 0.87 -19.51
C ASP A 144 -12.91 1.35 -20.53
N GLY A 145 -12.55 1.42 -21.81
CA GLY A 145 -13.35 2.02 -22.88
C GLY A 145 -14.66 1.30 -23.22
N GLY A 146 -15.30 0.63 -22.26
CA GLY A 146 -16.53 -0.14 -22.44
C GLY A 146 -17.74 0.59 -21.86
N GLY A 147 -18.67 0.98 -22.74
CA GLY A 147 -20.04 1.32 -22.39
C GLY A 147 -20.83 0.10 -21.92
N GLY A 148 -20.39 -0.51 -20.82
CA GLY A 148 -21.11 -1.55 -20.10
C GLY A 148 -21.64 -0.96 -18.80
N GLU A 149 -22.96 -0.86 -18.70
CA GLU A 149 -23.64 -0.51 -17.46
C GLU A 149 -23.13 -1.47 -16.35
N HIS A 150 -22.53 -0.94 -15.28
CA HIS A 150 -22.13 -1.63 -14.01
C HIS A 150 -20.64 -1.85 -13.67
N SER A 151 -19.64 -1.22 -14.30
CA SER A 151 -18.27 -1.19 -13.71
C SER A 151 -17.92 0.14 -13.05
N ASP A 152 -18.46 0.38 -11.86
CA ASP A 152 -18.20 1.57 -11.03
C ASP A 152 -16.93 1.43 -10.16
N ASP A 153 -15.99 0.54 -10.53
CA ASP A 153 -14.70 0.34 -9.84
C ASP A 153 -13.61 1.22 -10.47
N PRO A 154 -13.23 2.35 -9.86
CA PRO A 154 -12.13 3.14 -10.36
C PRO A 154 -10.82 2.35 -10.22
N ARG A 155 -10.17 2.13 -11.37
CA ARG A 155 -8.90 1.43 -11.49
C ARG A 155 -7.78 2.39 -11.86
N TRP A 156 -6.60 2.10 -11.32
CA TRP A 156 -5.41 2.93 -11.47
C TRP A 156 -4.24 2.11 -11.99
N VAL A 157 -3.53 2.63 -12.99
CA VAL A 157 -2.17 2.18 -13.30
C VAL A 157 -1.22 2.99 -12.45
N VAL A 158 -0.34 2.29 -11.75
CA VAL A 158 0.72 2.90 -10.96
C VAL A 158 2.05 2.51 -11.57
N TYR A 159 2.91 3.49 -11.80
CA TYR A 159 4.28 3.32 -12.24
C TYR A 159 5.20 3.62 -11.08
N SER A 160 6.15 2.73 -10.79
CA SER A 160 7.16 2.92 -9.76
C SER A 160 8.56 2.84 -10.34
N GLY A 161 9.36 3.88 -10.13
CA GLY A 161 10.77 3.90 -10.49
C GLY A 161 11.66 3.63 -9.28
N SER A 162 12.64 2.74 -9.42
CA SER A 162 13.52 2.33 -8.32
C SER A 162 15.00 2.42 -8.67
N LEU A 163 15.82 2.54 -7.62
CA LEU A 163 17.29 2.47 -7.74
C LEU A 163 17.80 1.07 -8.10
N ASP A 164 16.93 0.07 -8.18
CA ASP A 164 17.25 -1.23 -8.79
C ASP A 164 17.31 -1.20 -10.33
N LYS A 165 17.22 -0.01 -10.93
CA LYS A 165 17.25 0.25 -12.38
C LYS A 165 16.01 -0.26 -13.12
N SER A 166 14.89 -0.46 -12.40
CA SER A 166 13.62 -0.87 -13.01
C SER A 166 12.51 0.17 -12.85
N VAL A 167 11.58 0.13 -13.80
CA VAL A 167 10.23 0.68 -13.65
C VAL A 167 9.26 -0.49 -13.58
N LYS A 168 8.38 -0.50 -12.59
CA LYS A 168 7.31 -1.51 -12.47
C LYS A 168 5.95 -0.86 -12.68
N VAL A 169 5.02 -1.64 -13.19
CA VAL A 169 3.65 -1.23 -13.49
C VAL A 169 2.71 -2.09 -12.66
N TRP A 170 1.81 -1.43 -11.94
CA TRP A 170 0.85 -2.06 -11.04
C TRP A 170 -0.57 -1.67 -11.45
N ARG A 171 -1.51 -2.59 -11.27
CA ARG A 171 -2.95 -2.29 -11.36
C ARG A 171 -3.52 -2.31 -9.97
N VAL A 172 -4.20 -1.24 -9.58
CA VAL A 172 -4.76 -1.06 -8.23
C VAL A 172 -6.21 -0.62 -8.35
N SER A 173 -7.10 -1.27 -7.61
CA SER A 173 -8.53 -0.96 -7.53
C SER A 173 -8.89 -0.27 -6.22
N GLU A 174 -9.87 0.64 -6.29
CA GLU A 174 -10.49 1.25 -5.13
C GLU A 174 -11.57 0.39 -4.49
N LEU A 175 -11.97 -0.73 -5.08
CA LEU A 175 -12.82 -1.71 -4.41
C LEU A 175 -12.02 -2.96 -4.04
N PRO A 176 -12.31 -3.60 -2.90
CA PRO A 176 -11.86 -4.97 -2.70
C PRO A 176 -12.51 -5.80 -3.82
N THR A 177 -11.77 -6.69 -4.47
CA THR A 177 -12.41 -7.71 -5.28
C THR A 177 -13.32 -8.52 -4.36
N PRO A 178 -14.64 -8.60 -4.60
CA PRO A 178 -15.53 -9.33 -3.71
C PRO A 178 -15.06 -10.79 -3.62
N ASP A 179 -15.03 -11.34 -2.41
CA ASP A 179 -14.48 -12.68 -2.10
C ASP A 179 -15.09 -13.80 -2.96
N TYR A 180 -16.26 -13.58 -3.55
CA TYR A 180 -16.91 -14.52 -4.48
C TYR A 180 -16.16 -14.75 -5.80
N LEU A 181 -15.20 -13.90 -6.18
CA LEU A 181 -14.39 -14.08 -7.40
C LEU A 181 -13.25 -15.10 -7.23
N PHE A 182 -12.94 -15.49 -6.00
CA PHE A 182 -12.05 -16.61 -5.68
C PHE A 182 -12.74 -17.48 -4.63
N PRO A 183 -13.54 -18.50 -5.03
CA PRO A 183 -14.10 -19.43 -4.06
C PRO A 183 -12.96 -20.04 -3.23
N PRO A 184 -13.17 -20.29 -1.93
CA PRO A 184 -12.17 -20.97 -1.12
C PRO A 184 -11.77 -22.29 -1.82
N PRO A 185 -10.50 -22.71 -1.71
CA PRO A 185 -10.06 -23.95 -2.33
C PRO A 185 -11.00 -25.09 -1.91
N PRO A 186 -11.34 -26.03 -2.82
CA PRO A 186 -12.25 -27.12 -2.49
C PRO A 186 -11.74 -27.85 -1.25
N ALA A 187 -12.66 -28.21 -0.35
CA ALA A 187 -12.32 -28.96 0.86
C ALA A 187 -11.49 -30.20 0.48
N PRO A 188 -10.50 -30.60 1.30
CA PRO A 188 -9.73 -31.80 1.04
C PRO A 188 -10.68 -32.98 0.86
N ILE A 189 -10.52 -33.72 -0.24
CA ILE A 189 -11.26 -34.95 -0.49
C ILE A 189 -11.01 -35.91 0.69
N PRO A 190 -12.06 -36.41 1.37
CA PRO A 190 -11.90 -37.41 2.41
C PRO A 190 -11.22 -38.65 1.83
N PHE A 191 -10.19 -39.13 2.52
CA PHE A 191 -9.50 -40.35 2.14
C PHE A 191 -10.41 -41.53 2.47
N GLU A 192 -11.04 -42.15 1.47
CA GLU A 192 -11.71 -43.44 1.66
C GLU A 192 -10.64 -44.53 1.78
N PRO A 193 -10.55 -45.25 2.92
CA PRO A 193 -9.65 -46.38 3.02
C PRO A 193 -10.17 -47.48 2.09
N HIS A 194 -9.34 -47.89 1.13
CA HIS A 194 -9.61 -49.06 0.31
C HIS A 194 -9.84 -50.28 1.21
N HIS A 195 -11.01 -50.91 1.08
CA HIS A 195 -11.29 -52.22 1.65
C HIS A 195 -10.25 -53.22 1.12
N GLN A 196 -9.34 -53.62 1.99
CA GLN A 196 -8.44 -54.74 1.75
C GLN A 196 -9.27 -56.01 1.94
N GLU A 197 -9.53 -56.73 0.84
CA GLU A 197 -10.09 -58.08 0.92
C GLU A 197 -9.13 -58.96 1.74
N GLU A 198 -9.59 -59.40 2.92
CA GLU A 198 -8.91 -60.43 3.69
C GLU A 198 -9.01 -61.76 2.91
N SER A 199 -7.91 -62.15 2.29
CA SER A 199 -7.75 -63.54 1.86
C SER A 199 -7.43 -64.40 3.09
N SER A 200 -8.38 -65.27 3.43
CA SER A 200 -8.26 -66.24 4.52
C SER A 200 -7.24 -67.32 4.15
N ALA A 201 -6.07 -67.30 4.80
CA ALA A 201 -5.13 -68.42 4.78
C ALA A 201 -5.43 -69.36 5.96
N SER A 202 -5.92 -70.56 5.65
CA SER A 202 -6.09 -71.67 6.58
C SER A 202 -4.73 -72.25 6.98
N GLY A 203 -4.20 -71.81 8.12
CA GLY A 203 -3.03 -72.42 8.76
C GLY A 203 -3.44 -73.62 9.61
N ASN A 204 -3.18 -74.83 9.12
CA ASN A 204 -3.35 -76.05 9.91
C ASN A 204 -2.05 -76.35 10.69
N SER A 205 -2.19 -76.51 12.01
CA SER A 205 -1.13 -76.80 12.96
C SER A 205 -0.60 -78.23 12.85
N THR A 206 0.71 -78.44 13.03
CA THR A 206 1.22 -79.66 13.68
C THR A 206 2.45 -79.33 14.51
N ALA A 207 2.50 -79.97 15.68
CA ALA A 207 3.37 -79.68 16.81
C ALA A 207 4.69 -80.46 16.79
N GLY A 208 5.61 -80.04 17.66
CA GLY A 208 6.83 -80.74 18.07
C GLY A 208 8.06 -79.86 17.86
N GLY A 209 8.90 -79.55 18.83
CA GLY A 209 9.08 -80.04 20.19
C GLY A 209 10.55 -79.80 20.55
N GLY A 210 10.80 -79.25 21.73
CA GLY A 210 12.02 -79.53 22.50
C GLY A 210 13.31 -78.74 22.23
N HIS A 211 13.82 -78.22 23.37
CA HIS A 211 15.22 -78.22 23.80
C HIS A 211 16.14 -77.01 23.50
N HIS A 212 16.40 -76.28 24.60
CA HIS A 212 17.73 -76.04 25.19
C HIS A 212 18.77 -75.24 24.39
N ALA A 213 19.09 -74.02 24.85
CA ALA A 213 20.28 -73.74 25.66
C ALA A 213 20.64 -72.24 25.60
N MET A 214 20.98 -71.71 26.77
CA MET A 214 21.67 -70.43 26.95
C MET A 214 23.07 -70.46 26.31
N TYR A 215 23.58 -69.30 25.90
CA TYR A 215 24.89 -68.82 26.36
C TYR A 215 24.92 -67.29 26.35
N ARG A 216 25.80 -66.79 27.23
CA ARG A 216 25.99 -65.43 27.74
C ARG A 216 26.21 -64.34 26.69
#